data_AF-A0A8J6E7E9-F1
#
_entry.id   AF-A0A8J6E7E9-F1
#
_cell.length_a   1.000
_cell.length_b   1.000
_cell.length_c   1.000
_cell.angle_alpha   90.00
_cell.angle_beta   90.00
_cell.angle_gamma   90.00
#
_symmetry.space_group_name_H-M   'P 1'
#
loop_
_entity.id
_entity.type
_entity.pdbx_description
1 polymer ?
#
loop_
_entity_poly.entity_id
_entity_poly.type
_entity_poly.pdbx_seq_one_letter_code
_entity_poly.pdbx_strand_id
1 'polypeptide(L)'
;MYRKALFDFEPTEDDQLRFKTDDVIKVTDEDDSGWWGGILNGKSGFFPYNYTTPCDPPASDSPAPAPKPKPAPKPKKGMGYDTATMDLKALKDATSDGAVKAAEAKAAEMEAHVHELEQSLAEAKAAADEAAANVQDAKDSLKAEIDEQKATVVELTSKLAAISAQHEANAAELEEKKTECVALECQCHEVMDMAEKLSAKVTELEQQLDTQSAALQAATQRPAEDPAKDSRIAQLEAQVGELTDAKTAAESAVEEVQAKAKDLEEQLEQAKSITEASSAAAEEKGRLEAENAKVEETKAALEASLAEAKAEQAALEAKASSLSEDKARLEAQLAAANEGGDAALVSANNRVTELEATVAEKDAAIAQHEAAVEKLTGAVAEGEANLAAATEAAADDTEKTQATAKIADLEGQIDALTTKVAEAEAKSSDAAAAAGSSSADLEARLADAEKAKAEAESKAAAAEEKIGALEAELASKPVPEPTPAGPSAEDFAALQETVKNLEAQLAASSEKVASLTKEKGALTKQLMNSGPSTPSGPGKINATEELALLREKQNNDPSSLSVAERRKLFMANG
;
A
#
# COMPACT_ATOMS: atom_id res chain seq x y z
N MET A 1 15.52 -19.07 23.61
CA MET A 1 14.85 -19.06 22.29
C MET A 1 15.05 -17.67 21.66
N TYR A 2 15.15 -17.57 20.34
CA TYR A 2 15.29 -16.28 19.65
C TYR A 2 14.11 -16.08 18.71
N ARG A 3 13.66 -14.84 18.59
CA ARG A 3 12.67 -14.43 17.60
C ARG A 3 13.11 -13.18 16.87
N LYS A 4 12.74 -13.08 15.60
CA LYS A 4 12.97 -11.92 14.75
C LYS A 4 11.70 -11.09 14.66
N ALA A 5 11.80 -9.79 14.88
CA ALA A 5 10.69 -8.86 14.73
C ALA A 5 10.26 -8.74 13.27
N LEU A 6 8.96 -8.83 13.02
CA LEU A 6 8.33 -8.63 11.71
C LEU A 6 7.83 -7.20 11.52
N PHE A 7 7.57 -6.49 12.62
CA PHE A 7 7.05 -5.14 12.64
C PHE A 7 7.76 -4.29 13.69
N ASP A 8 7.71 -2.97 13.52
CA ASP A 8 8.14 -2.03 14.55
C ASP A 8 7.14 -2.04 15.72
N PHE A 9 7.64 -2.00 16.95
CA PHE A 9 6.81 -1.95 18.15
C PHE A 9 7.26 -0.83 19.09
N GLU A 10 6.33 0.08 19.32
CA GLU A 10 6.50 1.24 20.19
C GLU A 10 5.78 0.96 21.53
N PRO A 11 6.52 0.87 22.64
CA PRO A 11 5.93 0.54 23.94
C PRO A 11 5.04 1.68 24.44
N THR A 12 3.88 1.32 24.99
CA THR A 12 2.94 2.24 25.62
C THR A 12 3.12 2.28 27.14
N GLU A 13 3.65 1.20 27.73
CA GLU A 13 3.96 1.07 29.16
C GLU A 13 5.47 0.87 29.39
N ASP A 14 5.96 1.25 30.57
CA ASP A 14 7.40 1.26 30.90
C ASP A 14 8.02 -0.15 31.01
N ASP A 15 7.20 -1.18 31.19
CA ASP A 15 7.61 -2.59 31.24
C ASP A 15 7.61 -3.28 29.87
N GLN A 16 7.25 -2.56 28.80
CA GLN A 16 7.21 -3.08 27.44
C GLN A 16 8.54 -2.85 26.69
N LEU A 17 8.92 -3.84 25.87
CA LEU A 17 10.18 -3.85 25.14
C LEU A 17 10.03 -3.20 23.76
N ARG A 18 10.68 -2.06 23.52
CA ARG A 18 10.80 -1.44 22.19
C ARG A 18 11.70 -2.25 21.25
N PHE A 19 11.24 -2.48 20.02
CA PHE A 19 12.05 -3.07 18.94
C PHE A 19 11.60 -2.57 17.56
N LYS A 20 12.45 -2.77 16.56
CA LYS A 20 12.17 -2.50 15.15
C LYS A 20 12.13 -3.78 14.34
N THR A 21 11.52 -3.71 13.17
CA THR A 21 11.53 -4.76 12.14
C THR A 21 12.96 -5.26 11.94
N ASP A 22 13.11 -6.59 11.85
CA ASP A 22 14.36 -7.35 11.79
C ASP A 22 15.24 -7.39 13.05
N ASP A 23 14.85 -6.76 14.17
CA ASP A 23 15.57 -6.95 15.45
C ASP A 23 15.43 -8.41 15.95
N VAL A 24 16.51 -8.96 16.50
CA VAL A 24 16.53 -10.31 17.08
C VAL A 24 16.41 -10.23 18.60
N ILE A 25 15.27 -10.68 19.12
CA ILE A 25 14.90 -10.65 20.53
C ILE A 25 15.19 -12.02 21.14
N LYS A 26 15.89 -12.03 22.29
CA LYS A 26 16.06 -13.24 23.09
C LYS A 26 14.88 -13.40 24.02
N VAL A 27 14.06 -14.44 23.80
CA VAL A 27 12.91 -14.74 24.66
C VAL A 27 13.40 -15.28 26.00
N THR A 28 12.86 -14.72 27.09
CA THR A 28 13.14 -15.10 28.48
C THR A 28 11.93 -15.71 29.19
N ASP A 29 10.71 -15.35 28.79
CA ASP A 29 9.47 -15.87 29.38
C ASP A 29 8.38 -16.01 28.32
N GLU A 30 7.57 -17.06 28.41
CA GLU A 30 6.49 -17.41 27.49
C GLU A 30 5.22 -17.59 28.31
N ASP A 31 4.22 -16.74 28.05
CA ASP A 31 2.92 -16.79 28.71
C ASP A 31 1.80 -16.91 27.67
N ASP A 32 0.71 -17.58 28.07
CA ASP A 32 -0.47 -17.85 27.25
C ASP A 32 -1.33 -16.58 27.02
N SER A 33 -1.01 -15.48 27.71
CA SER A 33 -1.63 -14.17 27.51
C SER A 33 -1.27 -13.49 26.18
N GLY A 34 -0.30 -14.04 25.43
CA GLY A 34 0.18 -13.48 24.17
C GLY A 34 1.25 -12.38 24.32
N TRP A 35 1.65 -12.09 25.56
CA TRP A 35 2.75 -11.18 25.87
C TRP A 35 3.95 -11.97 26.38
N TRP A 36 5.06 -11.88 25.65
CA TRP A 36 6.27 -12.65 25.95
C TRP A 36 7.34 -11.75 26.54
N GLY A 37 8.11 -12.28 27.49
CA GLY A 37 9.26 -11.59 28.07
C GLY A 37 10.48 -11.72 27.17
N GLY A 38 11.17 -10.61 26.88
CA GLY A 38 12.33 -10.62 26.00
C GLY A 38 13.45 -9.67 26.43
N ILE A 39 14.65 -9.95 25.92
CA ILE A 39 15.82 -9.08 26.05
C ILE A 39 16.31 -8.70 24.65
N LEU A 40 16.42 -7.38 24.42
CA LEU A 40 17.01 -6.80 23.22
C LEU A 40 17.97 -5.67 23.62
N ASN A 41 19.21 -5.71 23.12
CA ASN A 41 20.23 -4.69 23.42
C ASN A 41 20.43 -4.42 24.93
N GLY A 42 20.28 -5.45 25.76
CA GLY A 42 20.43 -5.35 27.22
C GLY A 42 19.23 -4.74 27.96
N LYS A 43 18.14 -4.40 27.27
CA LYS A 43 16.87 -3.99 27.87
C LYS A 43 15.92 -5.18 27.92
N SER A 44 15.24 -5.34 29.05
CA SER A 44 14.23 -6.37 29.29
C SER A 44 12.84 -5.76 29.35
N GLY A 45 11.85 -6.44 28.78
CA GLY A 45 10.45 -6.04 28.85
C GLY A 45 9.54 -7.02 28.11
N PHE A 46 8.24 -6.75 28.16
CA PHE A 46 7.21 -7.55 27.49
C PHE A 46 6.95 -7.08 26.06
N PHE A 47 6.67 -8.03 25.17
CA PHE A 47 6.33 -7.74 23.79
C PHE A 47 5.26 -8.71 23.26
N PRO A 48 4.44 -8.27 22.28
CA PRO A 48 3.41 -9.14 21.70
C PRO A 48 4.05 -10.19 20.80
N TYR A 49 3.81 -11.48 21.07
CA TYR A 49 4.53 -12.57 20.38
C TYR A 49 4.25 -12.60 18.87
N ASN A 50 3.05 -12.20 18.45
CA ASN A 50 2.58 -12.16 17.06
C ASN A 50 3.33 -11.13 16.21
N TYR A 51 4.08 -10.20 16.82
CA TYR A 51 4.95 -9.26 16.09
C TYR A 51 6.30 -9.89 15.73
N THR A 52 6.50 -11.17 16.02
CA THR A 52 7.80 -11.83 15.91
C THR A 52 7.68 -13.26 15.38
N THR A 53 8.68 -13.71 14.63
CA THR A 53 8.78 -15.10 14.11
C THR A 53 9.98 -15.83 14.73
N PRO A 54 9.90 -17.16 15.00
CA PRO A 54 11.05 -17.94 15.45
C PRO A 54 12.26 -17.78 14.52
N CYS A 55 13.46 -17.63 15.09
CA CYS A 55 14.70 -17.59 14.32
C CYS A 55 15.85 -18.33 15.03
N ASP A 56 16.86 -18.70 14.24
CA ASP A 56 18.07 -19.33 14.77
C ASP A 56 18.91 -18.33 15.59
N PRO A 57 19.66 -18.81 16.60
CA PRO A 57 20.54 -17.97 17.39
C PRO A 57 21.59 -17.28 16.50
N PRO A 58 21.86 -15.98 16.70
CA PRO A 58 22.87 -15.29 15.92
C PRO A 58 24.24 -15.93 16.16
N ALA A 59 24.89 -16.39 15.09
CA ALA A 59 26.20 -17.02 15.14
C ALA A 59 27.24 -16.06 15.77
N SER A 60 27.80 -16.46 16.91
CA SER A 60 28.77 -15.67 17.67
C SER A 60 30.17 -15.81 17.07
N ASP A 61 30.53 -14.88 16.17
CA ASP A 61 31.90 -14.37 16.04
C ASP A 61 31.80 -12.86 15.75
N SER A 62 32.06 -12.04 16.76
CA SER A 62 32.12 -10.58 16.61
C SER A 62 33.53 -10.14 16.22
N PRO A 63 33.63 -9.07 15.43
CA PRO A 63 34.07 -7.83 16.05
C PRO A 63 32.90 -6.83 16.05
N ALA A 64 32.82 -6.09 17.16
CA ALA A 64 31.82 -5.07 17.43
C ALA A 64 31.48 -4.22 16.18
N PRO A 65 30.19 -3.94 15.91
CA PRO A 65 29.86 -2.91 14.95
C PRO A 65 30.28 -1.57 15.56
N ALA A 66 31.27 -0.96 14.92
CA ALA A 66 31.59 0.45 15.00
C ALA A 66 30.29 1.30 14.94
N PRO A 67 30.28 2.49 15.56
CA PRO A 67 29.07 3.27 15.81
C PRO A 67 28.27 3.47 14.52
N LYS A 68 26.94 3.30 14.63
CA LYS A 68 25.95 3.56 13.57
C LYS A 68 26.38 4.79 12.75
N PRO A 69 26.35 4.74 11.40
CA PRO A 69 26.40 5.97 10.63
C PRO A 69 25.26 6.86 11.13
N LYS A 70 25.60 8.11 11.45
CA LYS A 70 24.63 9.14 11.81
C LYS A 70 23.48 9.16 10.78
N PRO A 71 22.26 9.52 11.21
CA PRO A 71 21.12 9.65 10.31
C PRO A 71 21.52 10.46 9.08
N ALA A 72 21.17 9.94 7.90
CA ALA A 72 21.17 10.73 6.68
C ALA A 72 20.43 12.05 6.98
N PRO A 73 21.02 13.19 6.59
CA PRO A 73 20.45 14.48 6.90
C PRO A 73 19.09 14.61 6.20
N LYS A 74 18.14 15.25 6.88
CA LYS A 74 16.94 15.85 6.30
C LYS A 74 17.25 16.48 4.94
N PRO A 75 16.32 16.50 3.98
CA PRO A 75 16.53 17.21 2.72
C PRO A 75 16.93 18.65 3.05
N LYS A 76 18.18 19.01 2.74
CA LYS A 76 18.62 20.39 2.84
C LYS A 76 17.88 21.15 1.75
N LYS A 77 16.97 22.03 2.17
CA LYS A 77 16.64 23.25 1.43
C LYS A 77 17.94 23.87 0.90
N GLY A 78 17.96 24.17 -0.39
CA GLY A 78 19.01 24.97 -1.01
C GLY A 78 20.19 24.16 -1.55
N MET A 79 19.96 23.43 -2.64
CA MET A 79 20.97 23.36 -3.70
C MET A 79 20.50 24.37 -4.74
N GLY A 80 20.86 25.63 -4.49
CA GLY A 80 20.86 26.61 -5.55
C GLY A 80 21.76 26.05 -6.64
N TYR A 81 21.25 26.01 -7.87
CA TYR A 81 22.15 26.07 -9.00
C TYR A 81 22.83 27.43 -8.88
N ASP A 82 23.97 27.48 -8.20
CA ASP A 82 24.90 28.59 -8.35
C ASP A 82 25.37 28.53 -9.80
N THR A 83 24.64 29.19 -10.69
CA THR A 83 25.12 29.64 -11.98
C THR A 83 26.09 30.81 -11.77
N ALA A 84 27.10 30.60 -10.92
CA ALA A 84 28.25 31.48 -10.80
C ALA A 84 29.38 30.88 -11.63
N THR A 85 29.48 31.38 -12.87
CA THR A 85 30.74 31.65 -13.55
C THR A 85 31.78 30.52 -13.50
N MET A 86 31.57 29.45 -14.27
CA MET A 86 32.70 28.68 -14.78
C MET A 86 33.21 29.35 -16.05
N ASP A 87 34.35 30.02 -15.91
CA ASP A 87 35.33 30.40 -16.93
C ASP A 87 34.85 30.48 -18.39
N LEU A 88 34.35 31.67 -18.74
CA LEU A 88 34.25 32.17 -20.12
C LEU A 88 35.60 32.16 -20.89
N LYS A 89 36.70 31.74 -20.26
CA LYS A 89 38.03 31.64 -20.87
C LYS A 89 38.35 30.23 -21.38
N ALA A 90 37.64 29.19 -20.96
CA ALA A 90 37.88 27.81 -21.42
C ALA A 90 37.03 27.41 -22.64
N LEU A 91 36.02 28.22 -23.01
CA LEU A 91 35.12 27.95 -24.15
C LEU A 91 35.56 28.62 -25.46
N LYS A 92 36.78 29.19 -25.50
CA LYS A 92 37.34 29.81 -26.72
C LYS A 92 38.30 28.89 -27.49
N ASP A 93 38.74 27.80 -26.86
CA ASP A 93 39.74 26.87 -27.42
C ASP A 93 39.20 25.45 -27.68
N ALA A 94 37.92 25.18 -27.42
CA ALA A 94 37.32 23.88 -27.68
C ALA A 94 36.73 23.83 -29.09
N THR A 95 37.44 23.17 -30.01
CA THR A 95 36.92 22.71 -31.29
C THR A 95 35.58 21.96 -31.11
N SER A 96 34.70 22.05 -32.12
CA SER A 96 33.37 21.42 -32.18
C SER A 96 33.32 19.94 -31.77
N ASP A 97 34.47 19.25 -31.82
CA ASP A 97 34.66 17.86 -31.40
C ASP A 97 34.54 17.64 -29.88
N GLY A 98 34.90 18.63 -29.05
CA GLY A 98 34.82 18.53 -27.59
C GLY A 98 33.41 18.66 -27.04
N ALA A 99 32.60 19.56 -27.62
CA ALA A 99 31.19 19.72 -27.28
C ALA A 99 30.35 18.53 -27.76
N VAL A 100 30.66 17.98 -28.94
CA VAL A 100 30.03 16.76 -29.46
C VAL A 100 30.38 15.55 -28.59
N LYS A 101 31.65 15.34 -28.20
CA LYS A 101 32.03 14.27 -27.27
C LYS A 101 31.39 14.40 -25.89
N ALA A 102 31.21 15.62 -25.39
CA ALA A 102 30.51 15.86 -24.13
C ALA A 102 29.00 15.56 -24.23
N ALA A 103 28.38 15.87 -25.38
CA ALA A 103 26.99 15.54 -25.64
C ALA A 103 26.78 14.03 -25.88
N GLU A 104 27.68 13.36 -26.61
CA GLU A 104 27.69 11.91 -26.82
C GLU A 104 27.93 11.16 -25.50
N ALA A 105 28.83 11.65 -24.63
CA ALA A 105 29.03 11.08 -23.30
C ALA A 105 27.77 11.22 -22.43
N LYS A 106 27.08 12.37 -22.49
CA LYS A 106 25.80 12.57 -21.79
C LYS A 106 24.68 11.69 -22.37
N ALA A 107 24.62 11.50 -23.68
CA ALA A 107 23.65 10.61 -24.32
C ALA A 107 23.90 9.15 -23.91
N ALA A 108 25.16 8.71 -23.86
CA ALA A 108 25.54 7.38 -23.39
C ALA A 108 25.22 7.16 -21.89
N GLU A 109 25.41 8.18 -21.04
CA GLU A 109 24.96 8.14 -19.65
C GLU A 109 23.43 8.05 -19.55
N MET A 110 22.70 8.76 -20.42
CA MET A 110 21.24 8.74 -20.45
C MET A 110 20.70 7.39 -20.94
N GLU A 111 21.31 6.79 -21.96
CA GLU A 111 20.99 5.44 -22.43
C GLU A 111 21.28 4.38 -21.36
N ALA A 112 22.39 4.49 -20.63
CA ALA A 112 22.70 3.60 -19.52
C ALA A 112 21.64 3.72 -18.40
N HIS A 113 21.22 4.94 -18.08
CA HIS A 113 20.18 5.19 -17.09
C HIS A 113 18.80 4.68 -17.56
N VAL A 114 18.49 4.76 -18.85
CA VAL A 114 17.27 4.14 -19.42
C VAL A 114 17.32 2.63 -19.28
N HIS A 115 18.45 2.00 -19.58
CA HIS A 115 18.60 0.55 -19.43
C HIS A 115 18.49 0.09 -17.97
N GLU A 116 19.04 0.86 -17.04
CA GLU A 116 18.91 0.62 -15.60
C GLU A 116 17.45 0.77 -15.12
N LEU A 117 16.72 1.77 -15.63
CA LEU A 117 15.29 1.93 -15.37
C LEU A 117 14.45 0.78 -15.95
N GLU A 118 14.76 0.32 -17.17
CA GLU A 118 14.09 -0.85 -17.78
C GLU A 118 14.32 -2.12 -16.97
N GLN A 119 15.55 -2.33 -16.47
CA GLN A 119 15.87 -3.45 -15.60
C GLN A 119 15.09 -3.36 -14.28
N SER A 120 15.09 -2.18 -13.63
CA SER A 120 14.34 -1.95 -12.41
C SER A 120 12.83 -2.14 -12.60
N LEU A 121 12.28 -1.75 -13.76
CA LEU A 121 10.89 -1.98 -14.12
C LEU A 121 10.59 -3.48 -14.30
N ALA A 122 11.49 -4.23 -14.94
CA ALA A 122 11.34 -5.67 -15.12
C ALA A 122 11.36 -6.41 -13.78
N GLU A 123 12.26 -6.03 -12.87
CA GLU A 123 12.35 -6.57 -11.51
C GLU A 123 11.10 -6.22 -10.69
N ALA A 124 10.63 -4.97 -10.76
CA ALA A 124 9.40 -4.55 -10.09
C ALA A 124 8.16 -5.28 -10.61
N LYS A 125 8.10 -5.55 -11.93
CA LYS A 125 7.00 -6.32 -12.53
C LYS A 125 7.04 -7.79 -12.12
N ALA A 126 8.21 -8.41 -12.09
CA ALA A 126 8.37 -9.78 -11.60
C ALA A 126 7.96 -9.90 -10.12
N ALA A 127 8.37 -8.93 -9.29
CA ALA A 127 7.96 -8.87 -7.88
C ALA A 127 6.45 -8.67 -7.71
N ALA A 128 5.81 -7.88 -8.59
CA ALA A 128 4.36 -7.70 -8.59
C ALA A 128 3.60 -8.97 -9.01
N ASP A 129 4.10 -9.69 -10.03
CA ASP A 129 3.53 -10.96 -10.48
C ASP A 129 3.69 -12.04 -9.39
N GLU A 130 4.83 -12.08 -8.70
CA GLU A 130 5.08 -12.97 -7.55
C GLU A 130 4.18 -12.63 -6.36
N ALA A 131 4.03 -11.34 -6.03
CA ALA A 131 3.11 -10.90 -4.99
C ALA A 131 1.65 -11.26 -5.32
N ALA A 132 1.24 -11.12 -6.58
CA ALA A 132 -0.10 -11.51 -7.02
C ALA A 132 -0.32 -13.03 -6.90
N ALA A 133 0.67 -13.84 -7.24
CA ALA A 133 0.62 -15.29 -7.06
C ALA A 133 0.51 -15.66 -5.57
N ASN A 134 1.33 -15.06 -4.70
CA ASN A 134 1.29 -15.30 -3.27
C ASN A 134 -0.06 -14.91 -2.64
N VAL A 135 -0.65 -13.80 -3.08
CA VAL A 135 -1.99 -13.37 -2.62
C VAL A 135 -3.06 -14.37 -3.08
N GLN A 136 -2.96 -14.88 -4.31
CA GLN A 136 -3.90 -15.86 -4.82
C GLN A 136 -3.79 -17.20 -4.08
N ASP A 137 -2.57 -17.67 -3.81
CA ASP A 137 -2.32 -18.87 -3.02
C ASP A 137 -2.85 -18.73 -1.58
N ALA A 138 -2.63 -17.56 -0.95
CA ALA A 138 -3.19 -17.27 0.36
C ALA A 138 -4.73 -17.27 0.35
N LYS A 139 -5.35 -16.71 -0.69
CA LYS A 139 -6.81 -16.70 -0.86
C LYS A 139 -7.38 -18.09 -1.03
N ASP A 140 -6.73 -18.94 -1.81
CA ASP A 140 -7.16 -20.33 -2.03
C ASP A 140 -6.97 -21.18 -0.76
N SER A 141 -5.89 -20.95 0.00
CA SER A 141 -5.66 -21.56 1.31
C SER A 141 -6.75 -21.17 2.32
N LEU A 142 -7.03 -19.86 2.45
CA LEU A 142 -8.09 -19.37 3.36
C LEU A 142 -9.46 -19.89 2.96
N LYS A 143 -9.74 -20.02 1.66
CA LYS A 143 -11.00 -20.59 1.18
C LYS A 143 -11.13 -22.06 1.58
N ALA A 144 -10.07 -22.85 1.44
CA ALA A 144 -10.07 -24.24 1.85
C ALA A 144 -10.33 -24.38 3.36
N GLU A 145 -9.68 -23.55 4.17
CA GLU A 145 -9.86 -23.54 5.63
C GLU A 145 -11.29 -23.11 6.03
N ILE A 146 -11.87 -22.10 5.36
CA ILE A 146 -13.27 -21.71 5.54
C ILE A 146 -14.23 -22.86 5.20
N ASP A 147 -13.98 -23.57 4.10
CA ASP A 147 -14.86 -24.67 3.67
C ASP A 147 -14.74 -25.88 4.61
N GLU A 148 -13.54 -26.15 5.16
CA GLU A 148 -13.33 -27.13 6.23
C GLU A 148 -14.08 -26.74 7.51
N GLN A 149 -13.92 -25.50 7.99
CA GLN A 149 -14.62 -25.02 9.18
C GLN A 149 -16.15 -25.05 9.00
N LYS A 150 -16.67 -24.71 7.81
CA LYS A 150 -18.11 -24.85 7.52
C LYS A 150 -18.57 -26.30 7.63
N ALA A 151 -17.79 -27.25 7.14
CA ALA A 151 -18.12 -28.67 7.27
C ALA A 151 -18.17 -29.09 8.76
N THR A 152 -17.20 -28.65 9.57
CA THR A 152 -17.20 -28.87 11.02
C THR A 152 -18.43 -28.26 11.70
N VAL A 153 -18.81 -27.03 11.35
CA VAL A 153 -20.02 -26.38 11.89
C VAL A 153 -21.28 -27.16 11.55
N VAL A 154 -21.41 -27.68 10.32
CA VAL A 154 -22.54 -28.53 9.92
C VAL A 154 -22.58 -29.81 10.76
N GLU A 155 -21.43 -30.45 10.97
CA GLU A 155 -21.34 -31.66 11.81
C GLU A 155 -21.72 -31.38 13.27
N LEU A 156 -21.17 -30.32 13.87
CA LEU A 156 -21.49 -29.89 15.23
C LEU A 156 -22.97 -29.54 15.38
N THR A 157 -23.55 -28.85 14.39
CA THR A 157 -24.98 -28.52 14.38
C THR A 157 -25.84 -29.80 14.37
N SER A 158 -25.47 -30.80 13.57
CA SER A 158 -26.16 -32.09 13.57
C SER A 158 -26.02 -32.83 14.90
N LYS A 159 -24.83 -32.79 15.53
CA LYS A 159 -24.60 -33.38 16.86
C LYS A 159 -25.44 -32.68 17.93
N LEU A 160 -25.49 -31.35 17.90
CA LEU A 160 -26.30 -30.56 18.83
C LEU A 160 -27.80 -30.87 18.68
N ALA A 161 -28.30 -30.97 17.44
CA ALA A 161 -29.69 -31.35 17.19
C ALA A 161 -30.03 -32.75 17.74
N ALA A 162 -29.12 -33.72 17.58
CA ALA A 162 -29.30 -35.05 18.13
C ALA A 162 -29.32 -35.05 19.66
N ILE A 163 -28.43 -34.29 20.30
CA ILE A 163 -28.41 -34.18 21.77
C ILE A 163 -29.66 -33.47 22.28
N SER A 164 -30.12 -32.41 21.62
CA SER A 164 -31.35 -31.70 22.00
C SER A 164 -32.57 -32.62 21.93
N ALA A 165 -32.68 -33.43 20.87
CA ALA A 165 -33.75 -34.42 20.73
C ALA A 165 -33.67 -35.50 21.83
N GLN A 166 -32.46 -35.96 22.18
CA GLN A 166 -32.27 -36.90 23.27
C GLN A 166 -32.65 -36.29 24.63
N HIS A 167 -32.34 -35.02 24.87
CA HIS A 167 -32.72 -34.33 26.09
C HIS A 167 -34.24 -34.18 26.20
N GLU A 168 -34.93 -33.82 25.12
CA GLU A 168 -36.40 -33.76 25.11
C GLU A 168 -37.04 -35.12 25.40
N ALA A 169 -36.50 -36.20 24.82
CA ALA A 169 -36.94 -37.56 25.12
C ALA A 169 -36.73 -37.92 26.59
N ASN A 170 -35.53 -37.66 27.14
CA ASN A 170 -35.21 -37.92 28.54
C ASN A 170 -36.07 -37.09 29.50
N ALA A 171 -36.40 -35.84 29.14
CA ALA A 171 -37.25 -34.97 29.95
C ALA A 171 -38.70 -35.47 29.99
N ALA A 172 -39.22 -35.98 28.86
CA ALA A 172 -40.54 -36.59 28.81
C ALA A 172 -40.61 -37.86 29.67
N GLU A 173 -39.59 -38.73 29.57
CA GLU A 173 -39.48 -39.94 30.39
C GLU A 173 -39.34 -39.60 31.89
N LEU A 174 -38.62 -38.53 32.25
CA LEU A 174 -38.51 -38.06 33.62
C LEU A 174 -39.86 -37.61 34.19
N GLU A 175 -40.65 -36.85 33.44
CA GLU A 175 -41.96 -36.41 33.91
C GLU A 175 -42.93 -37.59 34.07
N GLU A 176 -42.90 -38.56 33.15
CA GLU A 176 -43.63 -39.82 33.31
C GLU A 176 -43.21 -40.54 34.60
N LYS A 177 -41.91 -40.69 34.84
CA LYS A 177 -41.39 -41.34 36.06
C LYS A 177 -41.67 -40.58 37.35
N LYS A 178 -41.68 -39.25 37.33
CA LYS A 178 -42.11 -38.44 38.48
C LYS A 178 -43.58 -38.70 38.82
N THR A 179 -44.45 -38.75 37.80
CA THR A 179 -45.86 -39.07 38.03
C THR A 179 -46.05 -40.49 38.58
N GLU A 180 -45.25 -41.45 38.11
CA GLU A 180 -45.25 -42.82 38.62
C GLU A 180 -44.77 -42.89 40.08
N CYS A 181 -43.71 -42.17 40.45
CA CYS A 181 -43.25 -42.03 41.85
C CYS A 181 -44.35 -41.50 42.77
N VAL A 182 -45.03 -40.41 42.38
CA VAL A 182 -46.12 -39.84 43.19
C VAL A 182 -47.27 -40.83 43.36
N ALA A 183 -47.60 -41.60 42.32
CA ALA A 183 -48.62 -42.64 42.39
C ALA A 183 -48.22 -43.78 43.35
N LEU A 184 -46.96 -44.23 43.28
CA LEU A 184 -46.42 -45.26 44.18
C LEU A 184 -46.38 -44.77 45.64
N GLU A 185 -45.97 -43.52 45.89
CA GLU A 185 -45.99 -42.92 47.24
C GLU A 185 -47.39 -42.88 47.84
N CYS A 186 -48.41 -42.60 47.00
CA CYS A 186 -49.81 -42.64 47.41
C CYS A 186 -50.25 -44.07 47.77
N GLN A 187 -49.88 -45.06 46.95
CA GLN A 187 -50.18 -46.47 47.20
C GLN A 187 -49.49 -46.98 48.48
N CYS A 188 -48.23 -46.60 48.73
CA CYS A 188 -47.53 -46.93 49.96
C CYS A 188 -48.28 -46.40 51.19
N HIS A 189 -48.76 -45.14 51.16
CA HIS A 189 -49.55 -44.57 52.26
C HIS A 189 -50.85 -45.35 52.51
N GLU A 190 -51.56 -45.73 51.45
CA GLU A 190 -52.80 -46.52 51.56
C GLU A 190 -52.54 -47.90 52.18
N VAL A 191 -51.47 -48.58 51.74
CA VAL A 191 -51.07 -49.90 52.25
C VAL A 191 -50.64 -49.80 53.72
N MET A 192 -49.90 -48.76 54.10
CA MET A 192 -49.50 -48.53 55.50
C MET A 192 -50.71 -48.28 56.42
N ASP A 193 -51.66 -47.44 55.98
CA ASP A 193 -52.89 -47.16 56.73
C ASP A 193 -53.77 -48.42 56.87
N MET A 194 -53.80 -49.27 55.85
CA MET A 194 -54.47 -50.57 55.90
C MET A 194 -53.79 -51.55 56.86
N ALA A 195 -52.45 -51.57 56.89
CA ALA A 195 -51.67 -52.39 57.81
C ALA A 195 -51.91 -51.99 59.27
N GLU A 196 -51.92 -50.69 59.58
CA GLU A 196 -52.21 -50.19 60.94
C GLU A 196 -53.62 -50.60 61.39
N LYS A 197 -54.62 -50.46 60.51
CA LYS A 197 -56.01 -50.86 60.81
C LYS A 197 -56.14 -52.36 61.06
N LEU A 198 -55.51 -53.19 60.24
CA LEU A 198 -55.53 -54.64 60.42
C LEU A 198 -54.79 -55.07 61.69
N SER A 199 -53.63 -54.46 61.98
CA SER A 199 -52.88 -54.72 63.21
C SER A 199 -53.71 -54.40 64.46
N ALA A 200 -54.39 -53.24 64.47
CA ALA A 200 -55.31 -52.89 65.56
C ALA A 200 -56.47 -53.90 65.69
N LYS A 201 -56.97 -54.42 64.57
CA LYS A 201 -58.03 -55.45 64.57
C LYS A 201 -57.54 -56.78 65.14
N VAL A 202 -56.32 -57.20 64.81
CA VAL A 202 -55.70 -58.40 65.40
C VAL A 202 -55.58 -58.23 66.91
N THR A 203 -55.07 -57.09 67.40
CA THR A 203 -54.98 -56.81 68.84
C THR A 203 -56.35 -56.83 69.54
N GLU A 204 -57.39 -56.27 68.89
CA GLU A 204 -58.76 -56.31 69.41
C GLU A 204 -59.28 -57.76 69.52
N LEU A 205 -59.08 -58.56 68.47
CA LEU A 205 -59.49 -59.97 68.45
C LEU A 205 -58.73 -60.80 69.49
N GLU A 206 -57.43 -60.55 69.69
CA GLU A 206 -56.65 -61.17 70.78
C GLU A 206 -57.23 -60.85 72.15
N GLN A 207 -57.53 -59.58 72.42
CA GLN A 207 -58.10 -59.18 73.69
C GLN A 207 -59.49 -59.80 73.94
N GLN A 208 -60.31 -59.91 72.88
CA GLN A 208 -61.59 -60.61 72.94
C GLN A 208 -61.41 -62.11 73.20
N LEU A 209 -60.44 -62.74 72.53
CA LEU A 209 -60.11 -64.16 72.70
C LEU A 209 -59.64 -64.46 74.14
N ASP A 210 -58.78 -63.61 74.71
CA ASP A 210 -58.31 -63.72 76.10
C ASP A 210 -59.49 -63.62 77.08
N THR A 211 -60.39 -62.66 76.84
CA THR A 211 -61.58 -62.44 77.68
C THR A 211 -62.52 -63.65 77.63
N GLN A 212 -62.80 -64.17 76.44
CA GLN A 212 -63.67 -65.34 76.25
C GLN A 212 -63.02 -66.62 76.78
N SER A 213 -61.71 -66.79 76.61
CA SER A 213 -60.96 -67.92 77.16
C SER A 213 -60.97 -67.91 78.69
N ALA A 214 -60.80 -66.75 79.32
CA ALA A 214 -60.92 -66.60 80.77
C ALA A 214 -62.35 -66.90 81.26
N ALA A 215 -63.38 -66.45 80.52
CA ALA A 215 -64.78 -66.73 80.81
C ALA A 215 -65.12 -68.23 80.69
N LEU A 216 -64.58 -68.89 79.67
CA LEU A 216 -64.68 -70.34 79.47
C LEU A 216 -64.03 -71.09 80.64
N GLN A 217 -62.80 -70.72 81.01
CA GLN A 217 -62.09 -71.33 82.15
C GLN A 217 -62.87 -71.17 83.47
N ALA A 218 -63.46 -70.00 83.72
CA ALA A 218 -64.31 -69.76 84.89
C ALA A 218 -65.60 -70.59 84.86
N ALA A 219 -66.22 -70.75 83.69
CA ALA A 219 -67.42 -71.58 83.51
C ALA A 219 -67.13 -73.07 83.78
N THR A 220 -65.97 -73.58 83.34
CA THR A 220 -65.54 -74.96 83.57
C THR A 220 -65.35 -75.29 85.06
N GLN A 221 -64.90 -74.31 85.86
CA GLN A 221 -64.64 -74.46 87.30
C GLN A 221 -65.91 -74.41 88.20
N ARG A 222 -67.09 -74.11 87.65
CA ARG A 222 -68.35 -74.09 88.45
C ARG A 222 -68.76 -75.48 88.98
N PRO A 223 -69.44 -75.58 90.15
CA PRO A 223 -69.94 -76.84 90.71
C PRO A 223 -70.92 -77.58 89.78
N ALA A 224 -70.97 -78.91 89.88
CA ALA A 224 -71.71 -79.80 88.96
C ALA A 224 -73.26 -79.73 89.03
N GLU A 225 -73.84 -78.95 89.95
CA GLU A 225 -75.29 -78.89 90.18
C GLU A 225 -76.02 -77.85 89.30
N ASP A 226 -75.32 -77.11 88.43
CA ASP A 226 -75.90 -76.11 87.51
C ASP A 226 -76.32 -76.75 86.17
N PRO A 227 -77.64 -76.94 85.90
CA PRO A 227 -78.12 -77.66 84.71
C PRO A 227 -77.88 -76.92 83.39
N ALA A 228 -77.47 -75.65 83.43
CA ALA A 228 -77.18 -74.85 82.23
C ALA A 228 -75.67 -74.77 81.89
N LYS A 229 -74.81 -75.37 82.73
CA LYS A 229 -73.34 -75.27 82.62
C LYS A 229 -72.80 -75.75 81.27
N ASP A 230 -73.17 -76.96 80.84
CA ASP A 230 -72.63 -77.57 79.62
C ASP A 230 -73.04 -76.81 78.36
N SER A 231 -74.27 -76.27 78.33
CA SER A 231 -74.73 -75.42 77.24
C SER A 231 -73.97 -74.09 77.17
N ARG A 232 -73.64 -73.50 78.32
CA ARG A 232 -72.84 -72.27 78.40
C ARG A 232 -71.39 -72.51 77.97
N ILE A 233 -70.79 -73.63 78.35
CA ILE A 233 -69.45 -74.05 77.92
C ILE A 233 -69.44 -74.23 76.40
N ALA A 234 -70.39 -74.97 75.82
CA ALA A 234 -70.48 -75.17 74.38
C ALA A 234 -70.64 -73.84 73.60
N GLN A 235 -71.41 -72.88 74.13
CA GLN A 235 -71.50 -71.54 73.54
C GLN A 235 -70.17 -70.78 73.57
N LEU A 236 -69.46 -70.82 74.70
CA LEU A 236 -68.17 -70.14 74.85
C LEU A 236 -67.09 -70.79 73.99
N GLU A 237 -67.08 -72.13 73.87
CA GLU A 237 -66.18 -72.86 72.96
C GLU A 237 -66.44 -72.50 71.49
N ALA A 238 -67.70 -72.39 71.08
CA ALA A 238 -68.06 -71.94 69.73
C ALA A 238 -67.60 -70.50 69.48
N GLN A 239 -67.81 -69.58 70.44
CA GLN A 239 -67.34 -68.19 70.33
C GLN A 239 -65.81 -68.07 70.29
N VAL A 240 -65.09 -68.86 71.09
CA VAL A 240 -63.62 -68.91 71.04
C VAL A 240 -63.16 -69.44 69.68
N GLY A 241 -63.83 -70.45 69.12
CA GLY A 241 -63.57 -70.95 67.78
C GLY A 241 -63.75 -69.88 66.69
N GLU A 242 -64.90 -69.21 66.67
CA GLU A 242 -65.19 -68.12 65.71
C GLU A 242 -64.18 -66.96 65.81
N LEU A 243 -63.79 -66.57 67.03
CA LEU A 243 -62.78 -65.53 67.24
C LEU A 243 -61.37 -65.98 66.80
N THR A 244 -61.04 -67.25 66.98
CA THR A 244 -59.75 -67.82 66.54
C THR A 244 -59.67 -67.85 65.01
N ASP A 245 -60.74 -68.26 64.34
CA ASP A 245 -60.84 -68.26 62.87
C ASP A 245 -60.78 -66.83 62.31
N ALA A 246 -61.47 -65.88 62.96
CA ALA A 246 -61.41 -64.47 62.59
C ALA A 246 -60.00 -63.87 62.78
N LYS A 247 -59.31 -64.24 63.87
CA LYS A 247 -57.94 -63.79 64.15
C LYS A 247 -56.96 -64.30 63.10
N THR A 248 -56.98 -65.60 62.81
CA THR A 248 -56.10 -66.21 61.80
C THR A 248 -56.36 -65.66 60.40
N ALA A 249 -57.61 -65.36 60.05
CA ALA A 249 -57.92 -64.66 58.81
C ALA A 249 -57.34 -63.23 58.76
N ALA A 250 -57.40 -62.49 59.88
CA ALA A 250 -56.82 -61.15 59.98
C ALA A 250 -55.28 -61.16 59.93
N GLU A 251 -54.62 -62.12 60.60
CA GLU A 251 -53.17 -62.32 60.53
C GLU A 251 -52.71 -62.62 59.10
N SER A 252 -53.44 -63.48 58.38
CA SER A 252 -53.17 -63.78 56.96
C SER A 252 -53.29 -62.52 56.07
N ALA A 253 -54.30 -61.67 56.32
CA ALA A 253 -54.44 -60.41 55.62
C ALA A 253 -53.30 -59.42 55.90
N VAL A 254 -52.75 -59.41 57.13
CA VAL A 254 -51.57 -58.60 57.48
C VAL A 254 -50.34 -59.05 56.70
N GLU A 255 -50.10 -60.36 56.57
CA GLU A 255 -48.98 -60.89 55.78
C GLU A 255 -49.09 -60.50 54.30
N GLU A 256 -50.29 -60.53 53.71
CA GLU A 256 -50.52 -60.11 52.32
C GLU A 256 -50.23 -58.61 52.13
N VAL A 257 -50.66 -57.77 53.07
CA VAL A 257 -50.42 -56.31 53.04
C VAL A 257 -48.93 -56.00 53.23
N GLN A 258 -48.22 -56.71 54.11
CA GLN A 258 -46.77 -56.57 54.28
C GLN A 258 -45.99 -56.99 53.03
N ALA A 259 -46.42 -58.04 52.33
CA ALA A 259 -45.81 -58.43 51.06
C ALA A 259 -45.97 -57.34 49.99
N LYS A 260 -47.15 -56.73 49.87
CA LYS A 260 -47.39 -55.59 48.96
C LYS A 260 -46.59 -54.35 49.33
N ALA A 261 -46.46 -54.04 50.63
CA ALA A 261 -45.66 -52.91 51.09
C ALA A 261 -44.19 -53.03 50.67
N LYS A 262 -43.62 -54.24 50.81
CA LYS A 262 -42.24 -54.52 50.42
C LYS A 262 -42.02 -54.38 48.91
N ASP A 263 -42.97 -54.86 48.10
CA ASP A 263 -42.90 -54.77 46.64
C ASP A 263 -42.93 -53.31 46.16
N LEU A 264 -43.77 -52.48 46.80
CA LEU A 264 -43.85 -51.04 46.51
C LEU A 264 -42.60 -50.28 46.98
N GLU A 265 -42.00 -50.63 48.12
CA GLU A 265 -40.73 -50.05 48.57
C GLU A 265 -39.59 -50.31 47.58
N GLU A 266 -39.53 -51.53 47.02
CA GLU A 266 -38.52 -51.92 46.03
C GLU A 266 -38.71 -51.16 44.70
N GLN A 267 -39.95 -50.97 44.26
CA GLN A 267 -40.28 -50.14 43.10
C GLN A 267 -39.94 -48.66 43.30
N LEU A 268 -40.18 -48.12 44.49
CA LEU A 268 -39.86 -46.73 44.85
C LEU A 268 -38.34 -46.46 44.83
N GLU A 269 -37.54 -47.40 45.35
CA GLU A 269 -36.08 -47.27 45.34
C GLU A 269 -35.51 -47.31 43.91
N GLN A 270 -36.08 -48.16 43.05
CA GLN A 270 -35.70 -48.23 41.65
C GLN A 270 -35.99 -46.91 40.92
N ALA A 271 -37.13 -46.29 41.19
CA ALA A 271 -37.53 -45.01 40.61
C ALA A 271 -36.68 -43.81 41.09
N LYS A 272 -36.18 -43.83 42.34
CA LYS A 272 -35.24 -42.82 42.85
C LYS A 272 -33.89 -42.82 42.13
N SER A 273 -33.36 -44.00 41.79
CA SER A 273 -32.09 -44.09 41.05
C SER A 273 -32.17 -43.44 39.65
N ILE A 274 -33.36 -43.47 39.03
CA ILE A 274 -33.63 -42.82 37.73
C ILE A 274 -33.62 -41.29 37.88
N THR A 275 -34.08 -40.77 39.03
CA THR A 275 -34.06 -39.32 39.29
C THR A 275 -32.64 -38.79 39.45
N GLU A 276 -31.75 -39.56 40.09
CA GLU A 276 -30.32 -39.23 40.19
C GLU A 276 -29.64 -39.22 38.81
N ALA A 277 -29.89 -40.24 37.98
CA ALA A 277 -29.37 -40.32 36.62
C ALA A 277 -29.84 -39.14 35.73
N SER A 278 -31.06 -38.64 35.96
CA SER A 278 -31.59 -37.47 35.28
C SER A 278 -30.91 -36.15 35.70
N SER A 279 -30.55 -36.01 36.97
CA SER A 279 -29.80 -34.82 37.44
C SER A 279 -28.44 -34.71 36.75
N ALA A 280 -27.74 -35.84 36.56
CA ALA A 280 -26.48 -35.88 35.82
C ALA A 280 -26.66 -35.52 34.34
N ALA A 281 -27.76 -35.92 33.72
CA ALA A 281 -28.09 -35.52 32.35
C ALA A 281 -28.37 -34.00 32.22
N ALA A 282 -28.98 -33.37 33.23
CA ALA A 282 -29.20 -31.94 33.26
C ALA A 282 -27.89 -31.13 33.39
N GLU A 283 -26.92 -31.64 34.17
CA GLU A 283 -25.59 -31.03 34.28
C GLU A 283 -24.82 -31.07 32.95
N GLU A 284 -24.84 -32.20 32.24
CA GLU A 284 -24.25 -32.31 30.89
C GLU A 284 -24.92 -31.38 29.87
N LYS A 285 -26.24 -31.21 29.96
CA LYS A 285 -26.96 -30.23 29.12
C LYS A 285 -26.47 -28.80 29.36
N GLY A 286 -26.31 -28.41 30.62
CA GLY A 286 -25.78 -27.09 30.98
C GLY A 286 -24.35 -26.88 30.47
N ARG A 287 -23.51 -27.92 30.52
CA ARG A 287 -22.16 -27.89 29.96
C ARG A 287 -22.16 -27.66 28.45
N LEU A 288 -23.03 -28.36 27.71
CA LEU A 288 -23.15 -28.21 26.25
C LEU A 288 -23.71 -26.84 25.85
N GLU A 289 -24.68 -26.31 26.57
CA GLU A 289 -25.21 -24.95 26.33
C GLU A 289 -24.10 -23.89 26.51
N ALA A 290 -23.23 -24.05 27.52
CA ALA A 290 -22.07 -23.17 27.73
C ALA A 290 -21.01 -23.30 26.62
N GLU A 291 -20.78 -24.51 26.10
CA GLU A 291 -19.84 -24.74 25.01
C GLU A 291 -20.36 -24.15 23.68
N ASN A 292 -21.66 -24.25 23.42
CA ASN A 292 -22.29 -23.62 22.25
C ASN A 292 -22.22 -22.09 22.30
N ALA A 293 -22.34 -21.49 23.49
CA ALA A 293 -22.16 -20.04 23.67
C ALA A 293 -20.74 -19.58 23.29
N LYS A 294 -19.71 -20.36 23.66
CA LYS A 294 -18.32 -20.09 23.26
C LYS A 294 -18.12 -20.18 21.75
N VAL A 295 -18.77 -21.14 21.09
CA VAL A 295 -18.69 -21.29 19.62
C VAL A 295 -19.32 -20.10 18.90
N GLU A 296 -20.45 -19.57 19.38
CA GLU A 296 -21.04 -18.38 18.78
C GLU A 296 -20.20 -17.12 19.02
N GLU A 297 -19.52 -17.00 20.18
CA GLU A 297 -18.57 -15.92 20.44
C GLU A 297 -17.36 -15.96 19.47
N THR A 298 -16.76 -17.14 19.26
CA THR A 298 -15.63 -17.28 18.32
C THR A 298 -16.05 -17.03 16.88
N LYS A 299 -17.25 -17.46 16.49
CA LYS A 299 -17.83 -17.16 15.17
C LYS A 299 -18.02 -15.66 14.95
N ALA A 300 -18.55 -14.93 15.94
CA ALA A 300 -18.71 -13.48 15.85
C ALA A 300 -17.35 -12.76 15.70
N ALA A 301 -16.32 -13.22 16.41
CA ALA A 301 -14.97 -12.69 16.29
C ALA A 301 -14.36 -12.92 14.89
N LEU A 302 -14.56 -14.12 14.32
CA LEU A 302 -14.11 -14.44 12.96
C LEU A 302 -14.84 -13.60 11.90
N GLU A 303 -16.15 -13.39 12.04
CA GLU A 303 -16.92 -12.52 11.13
C GLU A 303 -16.44 -11.06 11.17
N ALA A 304 -16.07 -10.56 12.35
CA ALA A 304 -15.49 -9.22 12.50
C ALA A 304 -14.12 -9.11 11.81
N SER A 305 -13.24 -10.09 12.01
CA SER A 305 -11.92 -10.12 11.34
C SER A 305 -12.04 -10.23 9.81
N LEU A 306 -13.02 -10.99 9.31
CA LEU A 306 -13.32 -11.07 7.87
C LEU A 306 -13.78 -9.71 7.31
N ALA A 307 -14.57 -8.95 8.08
CA ALA A 307 -15.02 -7.63 7.66
C ALA A 307 -13.86 -6.63 7.58
N GLU A 308 -12.94 -6.68 8.54
CA GLU A 308 -11.72 -5.87 8.56
C GLU A 308 -10.82 -6.17 7.36
N ALA A 309 -10.52 -7.44 7.09
CA ALA A 309 -9.72 -7.86 5.94
C ALA A 309 -10.32 -7.40 4.59
N LYS A 310 -11.66 -7.42 4.47
CA LYS A 310 -12.35 -6.90 3.28
C LYS A 310 -12.20 -5.39 3.12
N ALA A 311 -12.21 -4.64 4.22
CA ALA A 311 -12.00 -3.19 4.20
C ALA A 311 -10.57 -2.85 3.76
N GLU A 312 -9.57 -3.60 4.24
CA GLU A 312 -8.18 -3.44 3.80
C GLU A 312 -8.00 -3.76 2.32
N GLN A 313 -8.62 -4.84 1.81
CA GLN A 313 -8.59 -5.17 0.39
C GLN A 313 -9.16 -4.01 -0.46
N ALA A 314 -10.31 -3.46 -0.07
CA ALA A 314 -10.92 -2.34 -0.78
C ALA A 314 -10.01 -1.09 -0.79
N ALA A 315 -9.31 -0.82 0.32
CA ALA A 315 -8.35 0.28 0.40
C ALA A 315 -7.14 0.08 -0.54
N LEU A 316 -6.63 -1.15 -0.63
CA LEU A 316 -5.53 -1.49 -1.54
C LEU A 316 -5.95 -1.38 -3.01
N GLU A 317 -7.16 -1.84 -3.37
CA GLU A 317 -7.70 -1.69 -4.72
C GLU A 317 -7.86 -0.21 -5.12
N ALA A 318 -8.35 0.63 -4.20
CA ALA A 318 -8.43 2.08 -4.43
C ALA A 318 -7.05 2.71 -4.66
N LYS A 319 -6.05 2.31 -3.87
CA LYS A 319 -4.66 2.77 -4.03
C LYS A 319 -4.05 2.34 -5.36
N ALA A 320 -4.30 1.10 -5.80
CA ALA A 320 -3.86 0.59 -7.10
C ALA A 320 -4.47 1.39 -8.26
N SER A 321 -5.76 1.74 -8.17
CA SER A 321 -6.43 2.60 -9.16
C SER A 321 -5.79 3.98 -9.26
N SER A 322 -5.52 4.63 -8.12
CA SER A 322 -4.85 5.94 -8.09
C SER A 322 -3.45 5.90 -8.69
N LEU A 323 -2.66 4.87 -8.38
CA LEU A 323 -1.31 4.71 -8.96
C LEU A 323 -1.36 4.47 -10.48
N SER A 324 -2.38 3.76 -10.97
CA SER A 324 -2.60 3.55 -12.40
C SER A 324 -2.90 4.88 -13.12
N GLU A 325 -3.72 5.74 -12.51
CA GLU A 325 -4.00 7.07 -13.04
C GLU A 325 -2.76 7.97 -13.06
N ASP A 326 -1.97 7.96 -11.98
CA ASP A 326 -0.71 8.70 -11.91
C ASP A 326 0.30 8.21 -12.96
N LYS A 327 0.40 6.89 -13.18
CA LYS A 327 1.22 6.31 -14.24
C LYS A 327 0.79 6.81 -15.62
N ALA A 328 -0.50 6.76 -15.92
CA ALA A 328 -1.02 7.25 -17.21
C ALA A 328 -0.74 8.74 -17.42
N ARG A 329 -0.81 9.55 -16.35
CA ARG A 329 -0.46 10.98 -16.39
C ARG A 329 1.02 11.18 -16.70
N LEU A 330 1.91 10.43 -16.08
CA LEU A 330 3.36 10.52 -16.33
C LEU A 330 3.72 10.07 -17.74
N GLU A 331 3.11 9.00 -18.25
CA GLU A 331 3.29 8.54 -19.63
C GLU A 331 2.86 9.63 -20.64
N ALA A 332 1.73 10.31 -20.38
CA ALA A 332 1.28 11.43 -21.23
C ALA A 332 2.24 12.63 -21.19
N GLN A 333 2.83 12.94 -20.03
CA GLN A 333 3.84 14.00 -19.90
C GLN A 333 5.12 13.68 -20.67
N LEU A 334 5.59 12.43 -20.62
CA LEU A 334 6.74 11.95 -21.39
C LEU A 334 6.50 12.05 -22.90
N ALA A 335 5.32 11.63 -23.37
CA ALA A 335 4.94 11.73 -24.77
C ALA A 335 4.97 13.19 -25.26
N ALA A 336 4.38 14.12 -24.48
CA ALA A 336 4.36 15.54 -24.82
C ALA A 336 5.78 16.17 -24.83
N ALA A 337 6.66 15.75 -23.93
CA ALA A 337 8.04 16.23 -23.89
C ALA A 337 8.84 15.76 -25.13
N ASN A 338 8.64 14.51 -25.56
CA ASN A 338 9.30 13.96 -26.75
C ASN A 338 8.81 14.64 -28.04
N GLU A 339 7.50 14.83 -28.20
CA GLU A 339 6.94 15.57 -29.34
C GLU A 339 7.46 17.01 -29.41
N GLY A 340 7.61 17.67 -28.24
CA GLY A 340 8.20 19.00 -28.14
C GLY A 340 9.68 19.05 -28.55
N GLY A 341 10.46 18.03 -28.16
CA GLY A 341 11.86 17.88 -28.53
C GLY A 341 12.04 17.64 -30.04
N ASP A 342 11.25 16.74 -30.62
CA ASP A 342 11.30 16.42 -32.05
C ASP A 342 10.92 17.62 -32.91
N ALA A 343 9.88 18.38 -32.52
CA ALA A 343 9.48 19.59 -33.22
C ALA A 343 10.58 20.67 -33.20
N ALA A 344 11.28 20.82 -32.08
CA ALA A 344 12.41 21.75 -31.96
C ALA A 344 13.59 21.33 -32.86
N LEU A 345 13.85 20.02 -32.95
CA LEU A 345 14.92 19.47 -33.78
C LEU A 345 14.64 19.64 -35.28
N VAL A 346 13.40 19.39 -35.72
CA VAL A 346 12.95 19.65 -37.10
C VAL A 346 13.08 21.14 -37.44
N SER A 347 12.66 22.03 -36.53
CA SER A 347 12.79 23.47 -36.74
C SER A 347 14.25 23.91 -36.85
N ALA A 348 15.14 23.36 -36.03
CA ALA A 348 16.58 23.63 -36.09
C ALA A 348 17.19 23.13 -37.42
N ASN A 349 16.80 21.95 -37.90
CA ASN A 349 17.32 21.38 -39.14
C ASN A 349 16.88 22.17 -40.39
N ASN A 350 15.63 22.64 -40.41
CA ASN A 350 15.14 23.54 -41.46
C ASN A 350 15.93 24.87 -41.47
N ARG A 351 16.27 25.40 -40.29
CA ARG A 351 17.09 26.60 -40.14
C ARG A 351 18.51 26.39 -40.66
N VAL A 352 19.12 25.23 -40.36
CA VAL A 352 20.43 24.85 -40.90
C VAL A 352 20.39 24.80 -42.43
N THR A 353 19.34 24.19 -43.00
CA THR A 353 19.17 24.10 -44.46
C THR A 353 19.04 25.50 -45.11
N GLU A 354 18.31 26.43 -44.48
CA GLU A 354 18.18 27.82 -44.94
C GLU A 354 19.51 28.58 -44.87
N LEU A 355 20.28 28.36 -43.78
CA LEU A 355 21.60 28.97 -43.62
C LEU A 355 22.61 28.41 -44.63
N GLU A 356 22.61 27.11 -44.90
CA GLU A 356 23.45 26.48 -45.92
C GLU A 356 23.16 27.04 -47.32
N ALA A 357 21.88 27.25 -47.67
CA ALA A 357 21.50 27.88 -48.93
C ALA A 357 22.00 29.34 -49.02
N THR A 358 21.92 30.08 -47.92
CA THR A 358 22.42 31.47 -47.86
C THR A 358 23.93 31.52 -48.00
N VAL A 359 24.67 30.62 -47.33
CA VAL A 359 26.13 30.51 -47.47
C VAL A 359 26.52 30.20 -48.90
N ALA A 360 25.84 29.25 -49.56
CA ALA A 360 26.08 28.94 -50.97
C ALA A 360 25.85 30.14 -51.91
N GLU A 361 24.82 30.95 -51.65
CA GLU A 361 24.58 32.19 -52.40
C GLU A 361 25.71 33.21 -52.21
N LYS A 362 26.19 33.37 -50.97
CA LYS A 362 27.30 34.29 -50.67
C LYS A 362 28.63 33.80 -51.25
N ASP A 363 28.92 32.51 -51.19
CA ASP A 363 30.12 31.92 -51.79
C ASP A 363 30.13 32.10 -53.32
N ALA A 364 28.97 31.94 -53.97
CA ALA A 364 28.84 32.21 -55.41
C ALA A 364 29.10 33.70 -55.74
N ALA A 365 28.62 34.62 -54.89
CA ALA A 365 28.89 36.05 -55.05
C ALA A 365 30.37 36.39 -54.85
N ILE A 366 31.03 35.78 -53.85
CA ILE A 366 32.47 35.94 -53.60
C ILE A 366 33.26 35.45 -54.81
N ALA A 367 32.98 34.26 -55.33
CA ALA A 367 33.66 33.73 -56.52
C ALA A 367 33.49 34.65 -57.75
N GLN A 368 32.30 35.25 -57.92
CA GLN A 368 32.07 36.22 -58.99
C GLN A 368 32.90 37.49 -58.80
N HIS A 369 33.02 37.98 -57.57
CA HIS A 369 33.84 39.14 -57.23
C HIS A 369 35.33 38.86 -57.41
N GLU A 370 35.83 37.69 -57.01
CA GLU A 370 37.22 37.27 -57.20
C GLU A 370 37.57 37.20 -58.70
N ALA A 371 36.71 36.60 -59.52
CA ALA A 371 36.91 36.55 -60.97
C ALA A 371 36.93 37.95 -61.61
N ALA A 372 36.12 38.89 -61.08
CA ALA A 372 36.13 40.27 -61.54
C ALA A 372 37.44 40.99 -61.17
N VAL A 373 37.97 40.76 -59.96
CA VAL A 373 39.26 41.30 -59.51
C VAL A 373 40.41 40.75 -60.34
N GLU A 374 40.43 39.45 -60.62
CA GLU A 374 41.47 38.83 -61.46
C GLU A 374 41.48 39.44 -62.87
N LYS A 375 40.29 39.62 -63.47
CA LYS A 375 40.14 40.27 -64.77
C LYS A 375 40.65 41.72 -64.77
N LEU A 376 40.33 42.50 -63.74
CA LEU A 376 40.82 43.88 -63.61
C LEU A 376 42.34 43.91 -63.39
N THR A 377 42.88 43.00 -62.58
CA THR A 377 44.32 42.88 -62.33
C THR A 377 45.09 42.56 -63.61
N GLY A 378 44.56 41.64 -64.44
CA GLY A 378 45.13 41.35 -65.76
C GLY A 378 45.09 42.56 -66.70
N ALA A 379 43.99 43.33 -66.70
CA ALA A 379 43.87 44.54 -67.50
C ALA A 379 44.84 45.65 -67.05
N VAL A 380 45.08 45.78 -65.74
CA VAL A 380 46.09 46.70 -65.20
C VAL A 380 47.49 46.28 -65.64
N ALA A 381 47.85 45.00 -65.52
CA ALA A 381 49.15 44.49 -65.97
C ALA A 381 49.39 44.69 -67.47
N GLU A 382 48.36 44.50 -68.31
CA GLU A 382 48.42 44.81 -69.74
C GLU A 382 48.58 46.32 -70.00
N GLY A 383 47.87 47.16 -69.23
CA GLY A 383 48.02 48.61 -69.26
C GLY A 383 49.44 49.08 -68.89
N GLU A 384 50.03 48.50 -67.84
CA GLU A 384 51.40 48.76 -67.42
C GLU A 384 52.42 48.31 -68.47
N ALA A 385 52.23 47.14 -69.08
CA ALA A 385 53.10 46.64 -70.16
C ALA A 385 53.02 47.53 -71.41
N ASN A 386 51.83 47.99 -71.78
CA ASN A 386 51.62 48.94 -72.87
C ASN A 386 52.25 50.31 -72.55
N LEU A 387 52.18 50.77 -71.30
CA LEU A 387 52.85 51.98 -70.84
C LEU A 387 54.38 51.82 -70.93
N ALA A 388 54.94 50.68 -70.51
CA ALA A 388 56.36 50.39 -70.63
C ALA A 388 56.81 50.38 -72.11
N ALA A 389 56.04 49.75 -73.00
CA ALA A 389 56.31 49.75 -74.44
C ALA A 389 56.20 51.17 -75.06
N ALA A 390 55.22 51.97 -74.66
CA ALA A 390 55.09 53.37 -75.08
C ALA A 390 56.25 54.25 -74.55
N THR A 391 56.79 53.91 -73.37
CA THR A 391 57.95 54.59 -72.77
C THR A 391 59.26 54.28 -73.51
N GLU A 392 59.39 53.09 -74.12
CA GLU A 392 60.50 52.75 -75.01
C GLU A 392 60.35 53.31 -76.45
N ALA A 393 59.12 53.67 -76.88
CA ALA A 393 58.82 53.99 -78.28
C ALA A 393 58.52 55.47 -78.62
N ALA A 394 58.20 56.37 -77.69
CA ALA A 394 57.70 57.71 -78.04
C ALA A 394 58.31 58.90 -77.29
N ALA A 395 58.62 59.95 -78.04
CA ALA A 395 59.13 61.25 -77.59
C ALA A 395 58.02 62.33 -77.44
N ASP A 396 56.74 61.94 -77.26
CA ASP A 396 55.61 62.87 -77.23
C ASP A 396 54.71 62.69 -75.98
N ASP A 397 54.39 63.81 -75.32
CA ASP A 397 53.96 63.91 -73.90
C ASP A 397 52.45 63.68 -73.68
N THR A 398 51.67 63.62 -74.76
CA THR A 398 50.19 63.65 -74.71
C THR A 398 49.56 62.27 -74.46
N GLU A 399 50.03 61.22 -75.16
CA GLU A 399 49.50 59.85 -74.97
C GLU A 399 49.88 59.27 -73.61
N LYS A 400 51.07 59.61 -73.11
CA LYS A 400 51.53 59.25 -71.77
C LYS A 400 50.62 59.82 -70.68
N THR A 401 50.27 61.10 -70.81
CA THR A 401 49.34 61.77 -69.87
C THR A 401 47.96 61.11 -69.87
N GLN A 402 47.47 60.68 -71.04
CA GLN A 402 46.17 60.02 -71.16
C GLN A 402 46.18 58.58 -70.59
N ALA A 403 47.28 57.83 -70.75
CA ALA A 403 47.47 56.52 -70.15
C ALA A 403 47.61 56.60 -68.62
N THR A 404 48.38 57.55 -68.09
CA THR A 404 48.51 57.80 -66.65
C THR A 404 47.17 58.20 -66.02
N ALA A 405 46.35 59.00 -66.71
CA ALA A 405 45.01 59.35 -66.24
C ALA A 405 44.05 58.14 -66.19
N LYS A 406 44.15 57.20 -67.15
CA LYS A 406 43.36 55.97 -67.14
C LYS A 406 43.80 54.99 -66.05
N ILE A 407 45.11 54.86 -65.80
CA ILE A 407 45.63 54.04 -64.71
C ILE A 407 45.16 54.60 -63.37
N ALA A 408 45.27 55.91 -63.15
CA ALA A 408 44.78 56.55 -61.93
C ALA A 408 43.26 56.39 -61.73
N ASP A 409 42.47 56.40 -62.82
CA ASP A 409 41.03 56.13 -62.75
C ASP A 409 40.74 54.65 -62.39
N LEU A 410 41.48 53.70 -62.96
CA LEU A 410 41.35 52.28 -62.63
C LEU A 410 41.81 51.96 -61.19
N GLU A 411 42.91 52.56 -60.73
CA GLU A 411 43.37 52.48 -59.34
C GLU A 411 42.30 53.05 -58.39
N GLY A 412 41.71 54.20 -58.74
CA GLY A 412 40.59 54.77 -57.98
C GLY A 412 39.34 53.88 -57.94
N GLN A 413 39.05 53.14 -59.02
CA GLN A 413 37.96 52.15 -59.04
C GLN A 413 38.28 50.92 -58.17
N ILE A 414 39.53 50.45 -58.17
CA ILE A 414 40.00 49.36 -57.30
C ILE A 414 39.90 49.76 -55.83
N ASP A 415 40.32 50.97 -55.46
CA ASP A 415 40.21 51.46 -54.09
C ASP A 415 38.76 51.63 -53.65
N ALA A 416 37.88 52.10 -54.55
CA ALA A 416 36.45 52.20 -54.28
C ALA A 416 35.79 50.82 -54.10
N LEU A 417 36.20 49.80 -54.87
CA LEU A 417 35.71 48.43 -54.71
C LEU A 417 36.27 47.79 -53.43
N THR A 418 37.55 47.98 -53.13
CA THR A 418 38.19 47.52 -51.88
C THR A 418 37.50 48.15 -50.66
N THR A 419 37.16 49.44 -50.74
CA THR A 419 36.38 50.14 -49.70
C THR A 419 34.97 49.57 -49.59
N LYS A 420 34.31 49.23 -50.70
CA LYS A 420 32.97 48.58 -50.67
C LYS A 420 33.02 47.17 -50.07
N VAL A 421 34.08 46.41 -50.30
CA VAL A 421 34.30 45.11 -49.65
C VAL A 421 34.48 45.30 -48.15
N ALA A 422 35.35 46.22 -47.73
CA ALA A 422 35.55 46.55 -46.31
C ALA A 422 34.28 47.11 -45.64
N GLU A 423 33.48 47.93 -46.34
CA GLU A 423 32.19 48.40 -45.85
C GLU A 423 31.14 47.29 -45.75
N ALA A 424 31.15 46.31 -46.66
CA ALA A 424 30.26 45.16 -46.60
C ALA A 424 30.64 44.26 -45.40
N GLU A 425 31.93 44.07 -45.13
CA GLU A 425 32.46 43.39 -43.94
C GLU A 425 32.12 44.16 -42.65
N ALA A 426 32.26 45.48 -42.65
CA ALA A 426 31.90 46.33 -41.51
C ALA A 426 30.37 46.35 -41.27
N LYS A 427 29.55 46.43 -42.31
CA LYS A 427 28.08 46.34 -42.20
C LYS A 427 27.62 44.95 -41.74
N SER A 428 28.35 43.89 -42.09
CA SER A 428 28.16 42.55 -41.52
C SER A 428 28.48 42.52 -40.01
N SER A 429 29.53 43.22 -39.59
CA SER A 429 29.92 43.36 -38.17
C SER A 429 28.93 44.24 -37.37
N ASP A 430 28.48 45.36 -37.93
CA ASP A 430 27.55 46.29 -37.25
C ASP A 430 26.12 45.74 -37.17
N ALA A 431 25.68 44.96 -38.18
CA ALA A 431 24.43 44.20 -38.11
C ALA A 431 24.49 43.11 -37.02
N ALA A 432 25.65 42.50 -36.80
CA ALA A 432 25.87 41.57 -35.68
C ALA A 432 25.87 42.28 -34.32
N ALA A 433 26.38 43.51 -34.23
CA ALA A 433 26.35 44.32 -33.00
C ALA A 433 24.93 44.84 -32.65
N ALA A 434 24.14 45.29 -33.65
CA ALA A 434 22.78 45.79 -33.44
C ALA A 434 21.79 44.67 -33.05
N ALA A 435 21.93 43.47 -33.63
CA ALA A 435 21.13 42.32 -33.24
C ALA A 435 21.61 41.68 -31.91
N GLY A 436 22.88 41.87 -31.53
CA GLY A 436 23.38 41.58 -30.18
C GLY A 436 22.74 42.46 -29.09
N SER A 437 22.52 43.75 -29.35
CA SER A 437 21.80 44.65 -28.43
C SER A 437 20.33 44.26 -28.25
N SER A 438 19.66 43.82 -29.33
CA SER A 438 18.25 43.38 -29.26
C SER A 438 18.09 41.99 -28.60
N SER A 439 19.06 41.09 -28.76
CA SER A 439 19.09 39.79 -28.06
C SER A 439 19.31 39.99 -26.56
N ALA A 440 20.25 40.86 -26.18
CA ALA A 440 20.52 41.18 -24.78
C ALA A 440 19.31 41.80 -24.05
N ASP A 441 18.55 42.68 -24.71
CA ASP A 441 17.31 43.26 -24.15
C ASP A 441 16.19 42.22 -24.00
N LEU A 442 16.08 41.26 -24.94
CA LEU A 442 15.10 40.17 -24.85
C LEU A 442 15.50 39.13 -23.80
N GLU A 443 16.79 38.83 -23.65
CA GLU A 443 17.33 37.97 -22.59
C GLU A 443 17.16 38.59 -21.20
N ALA A 444 17.37 39.90 -21.05
CA ALA A 444 17.10 40.62 -19.81
C ALA A 444 15.61 40.57 -19.43
N ARG A 445 14.72 40.77 -20.40
CA ARG A 445 13.26 40.65 -20.18
C ARG A 445 12.82 39.22 -19.87
N LEU A 446 13.48 38.21 -20.46
CA LEU A 446 13.23 36.81 -20.14
C LEU A 446 13.65 36.49 -18.70
N ALA A 447 14.83 36.97 -18.28
CA ALA A 447 15.31 36.82 -16.91
C ALA A 447 14.40 37.51 -15.88
N ASP A 448 13.92 38.72 -16.18
CA ASP A 448 12.96 39.44 -15.33
C ASP A 448 11.61 38.71 -15.25
N ALA A 449 11.12 38.15 -16.36
CA ALA A 449 9.88 37.36 -16.38
C ALA A 449 10.02 36.04 -15.60
N GLU A 450 11.17 35.36 -15.69
CA GLU A 450 11.48 34.15 -14.91
C GLU A 450 11.56 34.44 -13.42
N LYS A 451 12.20 35.55 -13.04
CA LYS A 451 12.24 36.01 -11.65
C LYS A 451 10.84 36.33 -11.13
N ALA A 452 10.02 37.05 -11.89
CA ALA A 452 8.65 37.37 -11.52
C ALA A 452 7.76 36.11 -11.40
N LYS A 453 8.01 35.09 -12.23
CA LYS A 453 7.32 33.79 -12.16
C LYS A 453 7.73 33.03 -10.89
N ALA A 454 9.01 32.93 -10.59
CA ALA A 454 9.49 32.28 -9.37
C ALA A 454 8.96 32.95 -8.09
N GLU A 455 8.86 34.29 -8.08
CA GLU A 455 8.24 35.03 -6.98
C GLU A 455 6.73 34.74 -6.85
N ALA A 456 6.02 34.56 -7.96
CA ALA A 456 4.59 34.22 -7.95
C ALA A 456 4.35 32.76 -7.50
N GLU A 457 5.17 31.82 -7.95
CA GLU A 457 5.13 30.41 -7.51
C GLU A 457 5.45 30.27 -6.01
N SER A 458 6.45 31.02 -5.52
CA SER A 458 6.77 31.06 -4.09
C SER A 458 5.61 31.63 -3.26
N LYS A 459 4.85 32.60 -3.78
CA LYS A 459 3.67 33.16 -3.10
C LYS A 459 2.49 32.19 -3.12
N ALA A 460 2.30 31.45 -4.21
CA ALA A 460 1.28 30.41 -4.32
C ALA A 460 1.54 29.27 -3.32
N ALA A 461 2.78 28.74 -3.28
CA ALA A 461 3.16 27.69 -2.33
C ALA A 461 2.98 28.13 -0.86
N ALA A 462 3.31 29.39 -0.54
CA ALA A 462 3.10 29.94 0.81
C ALA A 462 1.62 30.13 1.16
N ALA A 463 0.74 30.34 0.17
CA ALA A 463 -0.70 30.41 0.37
C ALA A 463 -1.29 29.00 0.58
N GLU A 464 -0.87 28.01 -0.20
CA GLU A 464 -1.28 26.60 -0.05
C GLU A 464 -0.91 26.04 1.33
N GLU A 465 0.30 26.31 1.81
CA GLU A 465 0.75 25.88 3.16
C GLU A 465 -0.13 26.51 4.26
N LYS A 466 -0.51 27.78 4.11
CA LYS A 466 -1.38 28.48 5.06
C LYS A 466 -2.82 27.99 5.00
N ILE A 467 -3.34 27.69 3.81
CA ILE A 467 -4.68 27.11 3.64
C ILE A 467 -4.73 25.75 4.33
N GLY A 468 -3.77 24.86 4.06
CA GLY A 468 -3.72 23.54 4.69
C GLY A 468 -3.61 23.61 6.22
N ALA A 469 -2.83 24.56 6.76
CA ALA A 469 -2.74 24.78 8.20
C ALA A 469 -4.06 25.27 8.82
N LEU A 470 -4.76 26.20 8.15
CA LEU A 470 -6.04 26.74 8.63
C LEU A 470 -7.19 25.73 8.47
N GLU A 471 -7.19 24.90 7.43
CA GLU A 471 -8.16 23.81 7.24
C GLU A 471 -7.99 22.71 8.28
N ALA A 472 -6.74 22.36 8.63
CA ALA A 472 -6.45 21.45 9.73
C ALA A 472 -6.90 22.03 11.09
N GLU A 473 -6.72 23.34 11.30
CA GLU A 473 -7.23 24.03 12.49
C GLU A 473 -8.78 24.03 12.52
N LEU A 474 -9.43 24.25 11.37
CA LEU A 474 -10.89 24.20 11.21
C LEU A 474 -11.44 22.79 11.50
N ALA A 475 -10.75 21.74 11.06
CA ALA A 475 -11.14 20.35 11.29
C ALA A 475 -10.99 19.90 12.76
N SER A 476 -10.11 20.56 13.51
CA SER A 476 -9.86 20.26 14.93
C SER A 476 -10.81 20.94 15.92
N LYS A 477 -11.55 21.98 15.49
CA LYS A 477 -12.48 22.74 16.35
C LYS A 477 -13.91 22.19 16.21
N PRO A 478 -14.64 21.96 17.32
CA PRO A 478 -16.03 21.50 17.27
C PRO A 478 -16.91 22.57 16.63
N VAL A 479 -17.75 22.17 15.65
CA VAL A 479 -18.70 23.06 14.97
C VAL A 479 -19.64 23.67 16.02
N PRO A 480 -19.69 25.01 16.17
CA PRO A 480 -20.53 25.64 17.18
C PRO A 480 -22.02 25.39 16.86
N GLU A 481 -22.79 24.95 17.86
CA GLU A 481 -24.25 24.84 17.77
C GLU A 481 -24.89 26.19 17.40
N PRO A 482 -26.02 26.22 16.66
CA PRO A 482 -26.62 27.44 16.13
C PRO A 482 -27.28 28.25 17.24
N THR A 483 -26.48 28.98 18.01
CA THR A 483 -26.93 30.05 18.91
C THR A 483 -26.26 31.36 18.50
N PRO A 484 -27.02 32.46 18.42
CA PRO A 484 -26.46 33.72 17.96
C PRO A 484 -25.62 34.36 19.08
N ALA A 485 -24.38 34.75 18.72
CA ALA A 485 -23.49 35.64 19.47
C ALA A 485 -22.70 35.06 20.67
N GLY A 486 -21.91 34.01 20.43
CA GLY A 486 -20.75 33.67 21.27
C GLY A 486 -19.42 33.95 20.54
N PRO A 487 -18.33 34.30 21.24
CA PRO A 487 -17.03 34.63 20.63
C PRO A 487 -16.48 33.51 19.73
N SER A 488 -16.83 32.25 20.01
CA SER A 488 -16.40 31.10 19.21
C SER A 488 -17.03 31.01 17.81
N ALA A 489 -18.22 31.58 17.60
CA ALA A 489 -18.88 31.58 16.28
C ALA A 489 -18.32 32.71 15.38
N GLU A 490 -17.96 33.85 15.96
CA GLU A 490 -17.27 34.94 15.26
C GLU A 490 -15.86 34.52 14.84
N ASP A 491 -15.13 33.82 15.71
CA ASP A 491 -13.80 33.29 15.40
C ASP A 491 -13.83 32.24 14.27
N PHE A 492 -14.84 31.36 14.25
CA PHE A 492 -15.02 30.36 13.20
C PHE A 492 -15.39 31.00 11.85
N ALA A 493 -16.28 31.99 11.85
CA ALA A 493 -16.62 32.77 10.65
C ALA A 493 -15.42 33.57 10.13
N ALA A 494 -14.62 34.18 11.01
CA ALA A 494 -13.40 34.89 10.64
C ALA A 494 -12.35 33.96 10.02
N LEU A 495 -12.21 32.73 10.53
CA LEU A 495 -11.32 31.71 9.95
C LEU A 495 -11.79 31.28 8.55
N GLN A 496 -13.09 31.03 8.35
CA GLN A 496 -13.64 30.70 7.03
C GLN A 496 -13.44 31.85 6.02
N GLU A 497 -13.63 33.10 6.45
CA GLU A 497 -13.39 34.27 5.59
C GLU A 497 -11.91 34.46 5.27
N THR A 498 -11.02 34.08 6.20
CA THR A 498 -9.56 34.10 5.98
C THR A 498 -9.14 33.04 4.96
N VAL A 499 -9.67 31.82 5.05
CA VAL A 499 -9.42 30.73 4.07
C VAL A 499 -9.89 31.17 2.69
N LYS A 500 -11.12 31.70 2.57
CA LYS A 500 -11.67 32.18 1.31
C LYS A 500 -10.83 33.30 0.67
N ASN A 501 -10.29 34.21 1.47
CA ASN A 501 -9.40 35.27 0.99
C ASN A 501 -8.05 34.71 0.52
N LEU A 502 -7.53 33.67 1.18
CA LEU A 502 -6.29 33.00 0.76
C LEU A 502 -6.48 32.17 -0.51
N GLU A 503 -7.62 31.49 -0.68
CA GLU A 503 -7.99 30.80 -1.92
C GLU A 503 -8.08 31.78 -3.10
N ALA A 504 -8.65 32.96 -2.88
CA ALA A 504 -8.69 34.02 -3.89
C ALA A 504 -7.28 34.54 -4.25
N GLN A 505 -6.38 34.65 -3.27
CA GLN A 505 -4.98 35.01 -3.51
C GLN A 505 -4.20 33.92 -4.26
N LEU A 506 -4.50 32.65 -3.96
CA LEU A 506 -3.93 31.50 -4.67
C LEU A 506 -4.39 31.49 -6.13
N ALA A 507 -5.68 31.66 -6.38
CA ALA A 507 -6.23 31.74 -7.73
C ALA A 507 -5.60 32.90 -8.55
N ALA A 508 -5.47 34.08 -7.96
CA ALA A 508 -4.82 35.23 -8.60
C ALA A 508 -3.32 34.99 -8.88
N SER A 509 -2.62 34.29 -7.97
CA SER A 509 -1.21 33.95 -8.14
C SER A 509 -1.03 32.89 -9.25
N SER A 510 -1.91 31.90 -9.32
CA SER A 510 -1.92 30.88 -10.37
C SER A 510 -2.23 31.48 -11.75
N GLU A 511 -3.16 32.43 -11.85
CA GLU A 511 -3.43 33.17 -13.09
C GLU A 511 -2.24 34.03 -13.52
N LYS A 512 -1.52 34.63 -12.55
CA LYS A 512 -0.28 35.36 -12.82
C LYS A 512 0.84 34.44 -13.32
N VAL A 513 0.97 33.23 -12.77
CA VAL A 513 1.93 32.22 -13.25
C VAL A 513 1.59 31.77 -14.68
N ALA A 514 0.30 31.57 -14.98
CA ALA A 514 -0.16 31.22 -16.32
C ALA A 514 0.13 32.33 -17.35
N SER A 515 -0.14 33.58 -17.01
CA SER A 515 0.14 34.73 -17.89
C SER A 515 1.63 34.95 -18.12
N LEU A 516 2.47 34.87 -17.08
CA LEU A 516 3.93 34.96 -17.19
C LEU A 516 4.53 33.77 -17.96
N THR A 517 3.94 32.58 -17.86
CA THR A 517 4.37 31.41 -18.66
C THR A 517 4.06 31.62 -20.14
N LYS A 518 2.91 32.24 -20.47
CA LYS A 518 2.56 32.61 -21.85
C LYS A 518 3.48 33.72 -22.37
N GLU A 519 3.80 34.73 -21.55
CA GLU A 519 4.74 35.80 -21.89
C GLU A 519 6.15 35.26 -22.13
N LYS A 520 6.65 34.37 -21.25
CA LYS A 520 7.91 33.64 -21.46
C LYS A 520 7.90 32.90 -22.80
N GLY A 521 6.85 32.14 -23.09
CA GLY A 521 6.72 31.43 -24.37
C GLY A 521 6.74 32.37 -25.59
N ALA A 522 6.17 33.58 -25.47
CA ALA A 522 6.21 34.58 -26.52
C ALA A 522 7.60 35.23 -26.67
N LEU A 523 8.25 35.58 -25.57
CA LEU A 523 9.62 36.15 -25.54
C LEU A 523 10.65 35.14 -26.05
N THR A 524 10.54 33.87 -25.67
CA THR A 524 11.40 32.79 -26.19
C THR A 524 11.24 32.62 -27.71
N LYS A 525 10.00 32.67 -28.23
CA LYS A 525 9.75 32.63 -29.68
C LYS A 525 10.32 33.86 -30.40
N GLN A 526 10.26 35.05 -29.79
CA GLN A 526 10.88 36.26 -30.34
C GLN A 526 12.41 36.18 -30.35
N LEU A 527 13.02 35.65 -29.28
CA LEU A 527 14.46 35.44 -29.19
C LEU A 527 14.95 34.46 -30.27
N MET A 528 14.22 33.36 -30.50
CA MET A 528 14.50 32.41 -31.58
C MET A 528 14.43 33.04 -32.98
N ASN A 529 13.66 34.11 -33.13
CA ASN A 529 13.49 34.82 -34.40
C ASN A 529 14.48 35.98 -34.65
N SER A 530 15.31 36.38 -33.67
CA SER A 530 16.03 37.68 -33.70
C SER A 530 17.56 37.67 -33.53
N GLY A 531 18.26 36.53 -33.41
CA GLY A 531 19.73 36.50 -33.22
C GLY A 531 20.59 36.53 -34.51
N PRO A 532 21.75 37.25 -34.52
CA PRO A 532 22.76 37.23 -35.59
C PRO A 532 23.89 36.21 -35.34
N SER A 533 24.66 35.92 -36.38
CA SER A 533 25.75 34.94 -36.48
C SER A 533 27.15 35.46 -36.07
N THR A 534 28.02 34.54 -35.61
CA THR A 534 29.50 34.65 -35.69
C THR A 534 30.12 33.31 -36.16
N PRO A 535 31.33 33.30 -36.77
CA PRO A 535 31.69 32.36 -37.86
C PRO A 535 32.73 31.25 -37.54
N SER A 536 32.78 30.25 -38.47
CA SER A 536 33.82 29.21 -38.77
C SER A 536 34.07 28.09 -37.76
N GLY A 537 34.19 26.78 -38.08
CA GLY A 537 34.28 25.92 -39.29
C GLY A 537 34.53 24.45 -38.82
N PRO A 538 35.08 23.49 -39.62
CA PRO A 538 34.92 23.17 -41.04
C PRO A 538 34.03 21.92 -41.28
N GLY A 539 33.67 21.70 -42.56
CA GLY A 539 32.61 20.79 -43.03
C GLY A 539 32.69 19.32 -42.61
N LYS A 540 31.51 18.76 -42.36
CA LYS A 540 31.30 17.31 -42.23
C LYS A 540 31.10 16.71 -43.62
N ILE A 541 32.00 15.81 -43.99
CA ILE A 541 31.89 14.96 -45.17
C ILE A 541 30.73 13.97 -44.93
N ASN A 542 29.92 13.68 -45.94
CA ASN A 542 28.80 12.76 -45.77
C ASN A 542 29.30 11.31 -45.53
N ALA A 543 28.49 10.50 -44.84
CA ALA A 543 28.84 9.12 -44.47
C ALA A 543 29.19 8.22 -45.68
N THR A 544 28.73 8.59 -46.87
CA THR A 544 28.99 7.87 -48.13
C THR A 544 30.42 8.10 -48.63
N GLU A 545 30.94 9.33 -48.52
CA GLU A 545 32.31 9.69 -48.86
C GLU A 545 33.32 9.19 -47.82
N GLU A 546 32.95 9.17 -46.53
CA GLU A 546 33.77 8.58 -45.47
C GLU A 546 34.01 7.07 -45.71
N LEU A 547 32.98 6.33 -46.14
CA LEU A 547 33.09 4.91 -46.49
C LEU A 547 33.91 4.67 -47.77
N ALA A 548 33.87 5.58 -48.74
CA ALA A 548 34.66 5.49 -49.98
C ALA A 548 36.17 5.65 -49.69
N LEU A 549 36.53 6.64 -48.88
CA LEU A 549 37.92 6.87 -48.45
C LEU A 549 38.45 5.73 -47.57
N LEU A 550 37.61 5.12 -46.73
CA LEU A 550 37.98 3.95 -45.93
C LEU A 550 38.24 2.71 -46.80
N ARG A 551 37.44 2.48 -47.86
CA ARG A 551 37.70 1.40 -48.83
C ARG A 551 38.97 1.63 -49.64
N GLU A 552 39.26 2.87 -50.02
CA GLU A 552 40.50 3.23 -50.72
C GLU A 552 41.73 3.02 -49.83
N LYS A 553 41.64 3.42 -48.57
CA LYS A 553 42.67 3.18 -47.54
C LYS A 553 42.89 1.70 -47.25
N GLN A 554 41.81 0.89 -47.23
CA GLN A 554 41.89 -0.57 -47.08
C GLN A 554 42.63 -1.26 -48.25
N ASN A 555 42.45 -0.76 -49.48
CA ASN A 555 43.10 -1.31 -50.67
C ASN A 555 44.58 -0.93 -50.81
N ASN A 556 44.98 0.23 -50.29
CA ASN A 556 46.36 0.73 -50.38
C ASN A 556 47.27 0.26 -49.23
N ASP A 557 46.78 0.24 -47.98
CA ASP A 557 47.53 -0.32 -46.83
C ASP A 557 46.59 -0.81 -45.71
N PRO A 558 46.26 -2.11 -45.68
CA PRO A 558 45.29 -2.68 -44.73
C PRO A 558 45.78 -2.68 -43.27
N SER A 559 47.08 -2.51 -43.05
CA SER A 559 47.72 -2.45 -41.72
C SER A 559 47.44 -1.12 -41.01
N SER A 560 47.20 -0.06 -41.79
CA SER A 560 47.04 1.33 -41.32
C SER A 560 45.65 1.66 -40.75
N LEU A 561 44.69 0.73 -40.84
CA LEU A 561 43.33 0.91 -40.33
C LEU A 561 43.26 0.61 -38.84
N SER A 562 42.70 1.56 -38.08
CA SER A 562 42.34 1.39 -36.67
C SER A 562 41.18 0.41 -36.47
N VAL A 563 40.99 -0.07 -35.24
CA VAL A 563 39.94 -1.04 -34.89
C VAL A 563 38.53 -0.49 -35.16
N ALA A 564 38.32 0.81 -34.93
CA ALA A 564 37.04 1.48 -35.20
C ALA A 564 36.74 1.61 -36.70
N GLU A 565 37.76 1.92 -37.51
CA GLU A 565 37.64 1.99 -38.99
C GLU A 565 37.35 0.61 -39.60
N ARG A 566 37.97 -0.46 -39.09
CA ARG A 566 37.66 -1.84 -39.51
C ARG A 566 36.23 -2.25 -39.14
N ARG A 567 35.74 -1.84 -37.96
CA ARG A 567 34.36 -2.12 -37.51
C ARG A 567 33.32 -1.39 -38.37
N LYS A 568 33.58 -0.13 -38.75
CA LYS A 568 32.74 0.64 -39.70
C LYS A 568 32.68 -0.01 -41.09
N LEU A 569 33.81 -0.47 -41.63
CA LEU A 569 33.87 -1.21 -42.90
C LEU A 569 33.14 -2.56 -42.84
N PHE A 570 33.23 -3.27 -41.71
CA PHE A 570 32.54 -4.54 -41.50
C PHE A 570 31.02 -4.37 -41.45
N MET A 571 30.51 -3.38 -40.71
CA MET A 571 29.08 -3.07 -40.62
C MET A 571 28.47 -2.60 -41.95
N ALA A 572 29.26 -1.98 -42.83
CA ALA A 572 28.79 -1.52 -44.13
C ALA A 572 28.75 -2.61 -45.22
N ASN A 573 29.38 -3.78 -45.00
CA ASN A 573 29.44 -4.88 -45.98
C ASN A 573 28.45 -6.02 -45.71
N GLY A 574 27.68 -5.97 -44.61
CA GLY A 574 26.72 -7.00 -44.22
C GLY A 574 27.31 -8.06 -43.31
#